data_AF-A0A0V8JQC4-F1
#
_entry.id   AF-A0A0V8JQC4-F1
#
_cell.length_a   1.000
_cell.length_b   1.000
_cell.length_c   1.000
_cell.angle_alpha   90.00
_cell.angle_beta   90.00
_cell.angle_gamma   90.00
#
_symmetry.space_group_name_H-M   'P 1'
#
loop_
_entity.id
_entity.type
_entity.pdbx_description
1 polymer ?
#
loop_
_entity_poly.entity_id
_entity_poly.type
_entity_poly.pdbx_seq_one_letter_code
_entity_poly.pdbx_strand_id
1 'polypeptide(L)' 'MKANDKLIKEMEAFDDAFPNGVFAIPRNPNDPRIKVRALWDYCKKKWIDIEFISEEELKQFLTKSNNYKNT' A
#
# COMPACT_ATOMS: atom_id res chain seq x y z
N MET A 1 -6.36 27.52 9.91
CA MET A 1 -6.04 26.17 9.42
C MET A 1 -4.53 26.09 9.29
N LYS A 2 -3.85 25.25 10.08
CA LYS A 2 -2.38 25.15 9.97
C LYS A 2 -2.07 24.45 8.64
N ALA A 3 -0.99 24.83 7.96
CA ALA A 3 -0.64 24.33 6.63
C ALA A 3 -0.69 22.78 6.51
N ASN A 4 -0.46 22.07 7.62
CA ASN A 4 -0.58 20.61 7.72
C ASN A 4 -1.98 20.06 7.43
N ASP A 5 -3.06 20.69 7.89
CA ASP A 5 -4.41 20.09 7.79
C ASP A 5 -4.89 20.05 6.33
N LYS A 6 -4.48 21.04 5.53
CA LYS A 6 -4.81 21.10 4.11
C LYS A 6 -4.00 20.06 3.33
N LEU A 7 -2.70 19.96 3.61
CA LEU A 7 -1.82 18.95 3.01
C LEU A 7 -2.28 17.53 3.32
N ILE A 8 -2.66 17.25 4.56
CA ILE A 8 -3.18 15.93 4.97
C ILE A 8 -4.43 15.57 4.17
N LYS A 9 -5.39 16.49 4.06
CA LYS A 9 -6.62 16.26 3.27
C LYS A 9 -6.36 16.05 1.78
N GLU A 10 -5.41 16.79 1.20
CA GLU A 10 -5.04 16.63 -0.21
C GLU A 10 -4.35 15.27 -0.45
N MET A 11 -3.53 14.80 0.48
CA MET A 11 -2.93 13.46 0.42
C MET A 11 -3.98 12.35 0.56
N GLU A 12 -4.94 12.50 1.48
CA GLU A 12 -6.06 11.56 1.63
C GLU A 12 -6.90 11.49 0.35
N ALA A 13 -7.28 12.64 -0.22
CA ALA A 13 -8.06 12.70 -1.46
C ALA A 13 -7.31 12.12 -2.67
N PHE A 14 -5.98 12.29 -2.72
CA PHE A 14 -5.14 11.67 -3.73
C PHE A 14 -5.12 10.15 -3.59
N ASP A 15 -4.91 9.63 -2.38
CA ASP A 15 -4.93 8.19 -2.09
C ASP A 15 -6.29 7.57 -2.46
N ASP A 16 -7.40 8.24 -2.11
CA ASP A 16 -8.77 7.81 -2.39
C ASP A 16 -9.11 7.79 -3.89
N ALA A 17 -8.36 8.55 -4.72
CA ALA A 17 -8.53 8.54 -6.17
C ALA A 17 -8.05 7.23 -6.83
N PHE A 18 -7.38 6.34 -6.09
CA PHE A 18 -6.93 5.02 -6.57
C PHE A 18 -7.85 3.92 -6.02
N PRO A 19 -8.94 3.55 -6.73
CA PRO A 19 -9.93 2.58 -6.22
C PRO A 19 -9.35 1.18 -6.00
N ASN A 20 -8.28 0.83 -6.71
CA ASN A 20 -7.56 -0.43 -6.53
C ASN A 20 -6.45 -0.34 -5.45
N GLY A 21 -6.18 0.86 -4.95
CA GLY A 21 -5.11 1.17 -4.00
C GLY A 21 -3.76 1.48 -4.66
N VAL A 22 -2.79 1.81 -3.81
CA VAL A 22 -1.39 2.08 -4.18
C VAL A 22 -0.56 0.81 -4.04
N PHE A 23 0.22 0.47 -5.07
CA PHE A 23 1.02 -0.75 -5.13
C PHE A 23 2.51 -0.45 -5.29
N ALA A 24 3.35 -1.21 -4.60
CA ALA A 24 4.78 -1.24 -4.88
C ALA A 24 5.05 -2.18 -6.06
N ILE A 25 5.73 -1.66 -7.08
CA ILE A 25 6.21 -2.46 -8.21
C ILE A 25 7.52 -3.13 -7.76
N PRO A 26 7.58 -4.47 -7.75
CA PRO A 26 8.79 -5.17 -7.34
C PRO A 26 9.89 -5.03 -8.40
N ARG A 27 11.13 -5.24 -7.98
CA ARG A 27 12.30 -5.18 -8.87
C ARG A 27 12.25 -6.23 -9.97
N ASN A 28 11.80 -7.44 -9.65
CA ASN A 28 11.55 -8.50 -10.63
C ASN A 28 10.07 -8.43 -11.07
N PRO A 29 9.78 -8.27 -12.37
CA PRO A 29 8.40 -8.20 -12.86
C PRO A 29 7.55 -9.44 -12.55
N ASN A 30 8.18 -10.58 -12.29
CA ASN A 30 7.49 -11.82 -11.95
C ASN A 30 7.05 -11.90 -10.48
N ASP A 31 7.64 -11.06 -9.62
CA ASP A 31 7.30 -11.04 -8.20
C ASP A 31 5.92 -10.39 -7.99
N PRO A 32 5.21 -10.76 -6.91
CA PRO A 32 3.93 -10.16 -6.57
C PRO A 32 4.07 -8.68 -6.19
N ARG A 33 3.10 -7.86 -6.58
CA ARG A 33 3.01 -6.47 -6.10
C ARG A 33 2.45 -6.44 -4.69
N ILE A 34 2.88 -5.47 -3.90
CA ILE A 34 2.44 -5.26 -2.51
C ILE A 34 1.43 -4.12 -2.45
N LYS A 35 0.28 -4.33 -1.79
CA LYS A 35 -0.70 -3.26 -1.46
C LYS A 35 -0.16 -2.38 -0.33
N VAL A 36 0.54 -1.29 -0.67
CA VAL A 36 1.28 -0.45 0.30
C VAL A 36 0.35 0.18 1.33
N ARG A 37 -0.78 0.75 0.89
CA ARG A 37 -1.71 1.43 1.80
C ARG A 37 -2.32 0.48 2.82
N ALA A 38 -2.78 -0.68 2.36
CA ALA A 38 -3.37 -1.70 3.22
C ALA A 38 -2.35 -2.25 4.23
N LEU A 39 -1.10 -2.47 3.80
CA LEU A 39 0.00 -2.87 4.68
C LEU A 39 0.31 -1.80 5.73
N TRP A 40 0.38 -0.53 5.31
CA TRP A 40 0.64 0.59 6.21
C TRP A 40 -0.45 0.78 7.27
N ASP A 41 -1.72 0.71 6.86
CA ASP A 41 -2.85 0.83 7.79
C ASP A 41 -2.89 -0.35 8.78
N TYR A 42 -2.50 -1.55 8.32
CA TYR A 42 -2.33 -2.71 9.19
C TYR A 42 -1.23 -2.52 10.23
N CYS A 43 -0.04 -2.08 9.81
CA CYS A 43 1.08 -1.73 10.70
C CYS A 43 0.66 -0.70 11.75
N LYS A 44 0.01 0.39 11.34
CA LYS A 44 -0.53 1.42 12.23
C LYS A 44 -1.51 0.87 13.26
N LYS A 45 -2.44 0.01 12.82
CA LYS A 45 -3.44 -0.59 13.71
C LYS A 45 -2.81 -1.51 14.74
N LYS A 46 -1.73 -2.21 14.38
CA LYS A 46 -0.98 -3.10 15.27
C LYS A 46 0.12 -2.41 16.07
N TRP A 47 0.43 -1.14 15.78
CA TRP A 47 1.56 -0.42 16.38
C TRP A 47 2.90 -1.12 16.15
N ILE A 48 3.09 -1.67 14.95
CA ILE A 48 4.33 -2.36 14.53
C ILE A 48 4.89 -1.69 13.28
N ASP A 49 6.22 -1.68 13.15
CA ASP A 49 6.88 -1.30 11.90
C ASP A 49 6.85 -2.47 10.90
N ILE A 50 6.97 -2.13 9.61
CA ILE A 50 6.98 -3.09 8.50
C ILE A 50 8.06 -4.16 8.67
N GLU A 51 9.19 -3.82 9.28
CA GLU A 51 10.33 -4.72 9.49
C GLU A 51 10.02 -5.85 10.49
N PHE A 52 8.97 -5.68 11.30
CA PHE A 52 8.55 -6.67 12.30
C PHE A 52 7.35 -7.52 11.86
N ILE A 53 6.87 -7.34 10.63
CA ILE A 53 5.80 -8.17 10.07
C ILE A 53 6.34 -9.54 9.67
N SER A 54 5.61 -10.61 10.01
CA SER A 54 5.98 -11.95 9.55
C SER A 54 5.68 -12.12 8.06
N GLU A 55 6.33 -13.09 7.41
CA GLU A 55 6.10 -13.39 5.99
C GLU A 55 4.64 -13.80 5.72
N GLU A 56 4.02 -14.52 6.65
CA GLU A 56 2.63 -14.97 6.64
C GLU A 56 1.64 -13.80 6.70
N GLU A 57 1.94 -12.80 7.53
CA GLU A 57 1.16 -11.58 7.59
C GLU A 57 1.34 -10.76 6.30
N LEU A 58 2.57 -10.66 5.80
CA LEU A 58 2.89 -9.95 4.56
C LEU A 58 2.16 -10.54 3.34
N LYS A 59 2.03 -11.86 3.28
CA LYS A 59 1.34 -12.60 2.20
C LYS A 59 -0.09 -12.14 1.96
N GLN A 60 -0.77 -11.61 2.98
CA GLN A 60 -2.14 -11.10 2.86
C GLN A 60 -2.23 -9.83 1.97
N PHE A 61 -1.12 -9.11 1.83
CA PHE A 61 -1.03 -7.87 1.05
C PHE A 61 -0.43 -8.08 -0.34
N LEU A 62 0.02 -9.30 -0.66
CA LEU A 62 0.53 -9.67 -1.96
C LEU A 62 -0.61 -9.87 -2.95
N THR A 63 -0.47 -9.27 -4.12
CA THR A 63 -1.35 -9.57 -5.26
C THR A 63 -0.84 -10.80 -5.98
N LYS A 64 -1.75 -11.66 -6.46
CA LYS A 64 -1.37 -12.75 -7.37
C LYS A 64 -0.80 -12.10 -8.63
N SER A 65 0.50 -12.32 -8.88
CA SER A 65 1.15 -11.87 -10.11
C SER A 65 0.42 -12.45 -11.33
N ASN A 66 0.43 -11.68 -12.42
CA ASN A 66 -0.32 -11.83 -13.68
C ASN A 66 -1.82 -11.51 -13.66
N ASN A 67 -2.16 -10.26 -14.00
CA ASN A 67 -3.18 -9.93 -15.02
C ASN A 67 -3.39 -8.42 -15.26
N TYR A 68 -2.43 -7.54 -14.94
CA TYR A 68 -2.50 -6.15 -15.39
C TYR A 68 -1.76 -6.01 -16.72
N LYS A 69 -2.46 -6.34 -17.82
CA LYS A 69 -2.07 -5.83 -19.14
C LYS A 69 -2.21 -4.31 -19.07
N ASN A 70 -1.16 -3.58 -19.41
CA ASN A 70 -1.27 -2.16 -19.72
C ASN A 70 -2.19 -2.04 -20.95
N THR A 71 -3.48 -1.84 -20.72
CA THR A 71 -4.42 -1.29 -21.71
C THR A 71 -4.51 0.19 -21.50
#